data_AF-J1GWR0-F1
#
_entry.id   AF-J1GWR0-F1
#
_cell.length_a   1.000
_cell.length_b   1.000
_cell.length_c   1.000
_cell.angle_alpha   90.00
_cell.angle_beta   90.00
_cell.angle_gamma   90.00
#
_symmetry.space_group_name_H-M   'P 1'
#
loop_
_entity.id
_entity.type
_entity.pdbx_description
1 polymer ?
#
loop_
_entity_poly.entity_id
_entity_poly.type
_entity_poly.pdbx_seq_one_letter_code
_entity_poly.pdbx_strand_id
1 'polypeptide(L)'
;MNEGARWWWRSSDGGYPASQWARIKDSVYSFDASGYMRTGWYREDGAWYFLTPSGAMATGWVQDAGDWYYLDPATGAMAVGDLQVGGSRYHMDASGAMRTGWVSSGDGWRFYAPSGAMATGWVQDAGDWYYLDPATGVMRTETLVLNGRTYEFTPSGAWMGYEAPAGYLQPTDHITGLGGSTNTLTWGMNGIKVMIVQRRLGIWHTMKLASVDASFVTAVKNFQWRAGLSQTGVVDEETWNAMGTGWPWTVDQYQAQPVQLTARRSERVEAMIGYAWNQTGTPYTWGGAGPAGLGYDCSGLVLQSLYAGGMDPQPIDVIKHGWPDYRTSQELYDYSGFQHVPLSQRQRGDLVFYTTGGSVTHVAIYLGDDMVVHTDWMGRPARMQYITVGYGWDRMTWDVVRPFP
;
A
#
# COMPACT_ATOMS: atom_id res chain seq x y z
N MET A 1 51.42 -29.96 28.54
CA MET A 1 51.15 -30.70 29.80
C MET A 1 50.12 -29.91 30.58
N ASN A 2 49.30 -30.57 31.42
CA ASN A 2 48.29 -29.91 32.26
C ASN A 2 48.74 -29.96 33.71
N GLU A 3 48.71 -28.82 34.39
CA GLU A 3 48.93 -28.71 35.83
C GLU A 3 47.80 -27.86 36.42
N GLY A 4 46.92 -28.48 37.21
CA GLY A 4 45.83 -27.77 37.90
C GLY A 4 44.88 -27.01 36.97
N ALA A 5 44.51 -27.59 35.82
CA ALA A 5 43.67 -27.01 34.77
C ALA A 5 44.33 -25.91 33.91
N ARG A 6 45.64 -25.68 34.04
CA ARG A 6 46.40 -24.79 33.17
C ARG A 6 47.36 -25.59 32.28
N TRP A 7 47.47 -25.20 31.03
CA TRP A 7 48.30 -25.87 30.03
C TRP A 7 49.62 -25.13 29.86
N TRP A 8 50.72 -25.85 29.66
CA TRP A 8 52.02 -25.28 29.28
C TRP A 8 52.70 -26.20 28.26
N TRP A 9 53.72 -25.69 27.57
CA TRP A 9 54.46 -26.45 26.54
C TRP A 9 55.95 -26.50 26.83
N ARG A 10 56.59 -27.63 26.53
CA ARG A 10 58.03 -27.84 26.68
C ARG A 10 58.63 -28.24 25.35
N SER A 11 59.70 -27.55 24.92
CA SER A 11 60.48 -27.91 23.74
C SER A 11 61.34 -29.15 24.01
N SER A 12 61.83 -29.77 22.94
CA SER A 12 62.68 -30.96 23.00
C SER A 12 64.05 -30.70 23.65
N ASP A 13 64.52 -29.45 23.65
CA ASP A 13 65.73 -28.99 24.35
C ASP A 13 65.49 -28.74 25.86
N GLY A 14 64.25 -28.91 26.33
CA GLY A 14 63.87 -28.75 27.72
C GLY A 14 63.38 -27.35 28.11
N GLY A 15 63.43 -26.37 27.21
CA GLY A 15 62.90 -25.01 27.40
C GLY A 15 61.36 -24.92 27.33
N TYR A 16 60.81 -23.73 27.58
CA TYR A 16 59.38 -23.45 27.45
C TYR A 16 59.13 -21.98 27.10
N PRO A 17 58.10 -21.65 26.28
CA PRO A 17 57.72 -20.28 25.97
C PRO A 17 57.09 -19.61 27.18
N ALA A 18 57.56 -18.40 27.49
CA ALA A 18 56.99 -17.51 28.50
C ALA A 18 56.96 -16.08 27.96
N SER A 19 55.89 -15.33 28.28
CA SER A 19 55.64 -13.96 27.81
C SER A 19 55.80 -13.81 26.29
N GLN A 20 55.35 -14.77 25.51
CA GLN A 20 55.55 -14.77 24.05
C GLN A 20 54.49 -15.57 23.32
N TRP A 21 54.39 -15.29 22.03
CA TRP A 21 53.71 -16.15 21.07
C TRP A 21 54.62 -17.28 20.63
N ALA A 22 54.08 -18.48 20.46
CA ALA A 22 54.78 -19.61 19.87
C ALA A 22 53.91 -20.33 18.85
N ARG A 23 54.51 -20.66 17.71
CA ARG A 23 53.90 -21.55 16.73
C ARG A 23 54.22 -22.99 17.09
N ILE A 24 53.19 -23.77 17.35
CA ILE A 24 53.31 -25.17 17.75
C ILE A 24 52.48 -25.99 16.76
N LYS A 25 53.17 -26.74 15.89
CA LYS A 25 52.59 -27.35 14.69
C LYS A 25 51.93 -26.25 13.82
N ASP A 26 50.66 -26.42 13.47
CA ASP A 26 49.96 -25.53 12.55
C ASP A 26 49.28 -24.33 13.23
N SER A 27 49.30 -24.28 14.57
CA SER A 27 48.58 -23.27 15.35
C SER A 27 49.52 -22.34 16.12
N VAL A 28 49.04 -21.12 16.37
CA VAL A 28 49.74 -20.09 17.13
C VAL A 28 49.11 -19.99 18.52
N TYR A 29 49.94 -19.91 19.56
CA TYR A 29 49.53 -19.87 20.97
C TYR A 29 50.25 -18.71 21.67
N SER A 30 49.64 -18.11 22.69
CA SER A 30 50.30 -17.13 23.57
C SER A 30 50.47 -17.70 24.98
N PHE A 31 51.61 -17.39 25.62
CA PHE A 31 51.96 -17.85 26.95
C PHE A 31 52.17 -16.67 27.90
N ASP A 32 51.73 -16.82 29.14
CA ASP A 32 51.94 -15.85 30.20
C ASP A 32 53.38 -15.86 30.74
N ALA A 33 53.68 -14.97 31.70
CA ALA A 33 55.02 -14.84 32.26
C ALA A 33 55.50 -16.08 33.03
N SER A 34 54.58 -16.95 33.45
CA SER A 34 54.89 -18.23 34.10
C SER A 34 54.95 -19.39 33.10
N GLY A 35 54.76 -19.13 31.80
CA GLY A 35 54.78 -20.13 30.74
C GLY A 35 53.48 -20.91 30.58
N TYR A 36 52.38 -20.46 31.20
CA TYR A 36 51.07 -21.08 31.00
C TYR A 36 50.36 -20.47 29.78
N MET A 37 49.72 -21.33 29.00
CA MET A 37 48.96 -21.01 27.81
C MET A 37 47.73 -20.16 28.14
N ARG A 38 47.54 -19.08 27.39
CA ARG A 38 46.37 -18.20 27.50
C ARG A 38 45.17 -18.77 26.72
N THR A 39 43.97 -18.42 27.17
CA THR A 39 42.69 -18.66 26.48
C THR A 39 41.80 -17.42 26.60
N GLY A 40 40.80 -17.29 25.74
CA GLY A 40 39.90 -16.14 25.66
C GLY A 40 40.56 -14.91 25.03
N TRP A 41 39.98 -13.74 25.31
CA TRP A 41 40.46 -12.46 24.82
C TRP A 41 41.80 -12.07 25.44
N TYR A 42 42.76 -11.73 24.59
CA TYR A 42 44.09 -11.27 24.99
C TYR A 42 44.45 -9.99 24.24
N ARG A 43 44.98 -9.00 24.95
CA ARG A 43 45.40 -7.72 24.38
C ARG A 43 46.91 -7.57 24.43
N GLU A 44 47.52 -7.29 23.29
CA GLU A 44 48.96 -7.05 23.15
C GLU A 44 49.20 -5.95 22.13
N ASP A 45 50.14 -5.05 22.41
CA ASP A 45 50.54 -3.93 21.54
C ASP A 45 49.35 -3.11 20.99
N GLY A 46 48.30 -3.00 21.80
CA GLY A 46 47.09 -2.24 21.48
C GLY A 46 46.01 -3.01 20.71
N ALA A 47 46.31 -4.20 20.17
CA ALA A 47 45.37 -5.05 19.44
C ALA A 47 44.77 -6.16 20.33
N TRP A 48 43.53 -6.56 20.03
CA TRP A 48 42.87 -7.70 20.66
C TRP A 48 42.98 -8.94 19.79
N TYR A 49 43.17 -10.08 20.44
CA TYR A 49 43.24 -11.41 19.85
C TYR A 49 42.30 -12.34 20.62
N PHE A 50 41.75 -13.34 19.94
CA PHE A 50 40.95 -14.37 20.60
C PHE A 50 41.66 -15.71 20.57
N LEU A 51 41.96 -16.27 21.75
CA LEU A 51 42.51 -17.61 21.87
C LEU A 51 41.37 -18.56 22.22
N THR A 52 41.13 -19.53 21.35
CA THR A 52 40.07 -20.54 21.52
C THR A 52 40.27 -21.32 22.83
N PRO A 53 39.28 -22.11 23.29
CA PRO A 53 39.45 -22.95 24.49
C PRO A 53 40.63 -23.93 24.43
N SER A 54 41.12 -24.28 23.24
CA SER A 54 42.34 -25.08 23.05
C SER A 54 43.64 -24.26 23.15
N GLY A 55 43.53 -22.94 23.25
CA GLY A 55 44.62 -21.96 23.24
C GLY A 55 45.09 -21.52 21.86
N ALA A 56 44.60 -22.16 20.80
CA ALA A 56 44.93 -21.76 19.45
C ALA A 56 44.31 -20.38 19.13
N MET A 57 45.11 -19.49 18.56
CA MET A 57 44.67 -18.19 18.07
C MET A 57 43.64 -18.36 16.95
N ALA A 58 42.46 -17.75 17.13
CA ALA A 58 41.41 -17.74 16.13
C ALA A 58 41.69 -16.72 15.02
N THR A 59 41.17 -17.00 13.84
CA THR A 59 41.12 -16.11 12.68
C THR A 59 39.74 -16.20 12.03
N GLY A 60 39.35 -15.17 11.27
CA GLY A 60 38.02 -15.06 10.68
C GLY A 60 36.93 -14.77 11.71
N TRP A 61 35.72 -15.21 11.41
CA TRP A 61 34.55 -14.98 12.26
C TRP A 61 34.59 -15.82 13.53
N VAL A 62 34.40 -15.17 14.68
CA VAL A 62 34.28 -15.81 16.00
C VAL A 62 32.99 -15.32 16.65
N GLN A 63 32.22 -16.24 17.22
CA GLN A 63 31.10 -15.89 18.07
C GLN A 63 31.49 -16.11 19.53
N ASP A 64 31.37 -15.07 20.35
CA ASP A 64 31.66 -15.12 21.78
C ASP A 64 30.59 -14.34 22.56
N ALA A 65 30.09 -14.93 23.64
CA ALA A 65 29.04 -14.35 24.49
C ALA A 65 27.77 -13.84 23.77
N GLY A 66 27.49 -14.32 22.55
CA GLY A 66 26.32 -13.91 21.75
C GLY A 66 26.65 -12.93 20.61
N ASP A 67 27.81 -12.29 20.65
CA ASP A 67 28.26 -11.32 19.65
C ASP A 67 29.22 -11.96 18.64
N TRP A 68 29.24 -11.40 17.43
CA TRP A 68 30.18 -11.79 16.38
C TRP A 68 31.35 -10.82 16.32
N TYR A 69 32.54 -11.37 16.18
CA TYR A 69 33.82 -10.66 16.03
C TYR A 69 34.51 -11.17 14.77
N TYR A 70 35.37 -10.34 14.19
CA TYR A 70 36.20 -10.74 13.06
C TYR A 70 37.67 -10.55 13.38
N LEU A 71 38.44 -11.64 13.32
CA LEU A 71 39.88 -11.66 13.56
C LEU A 71 40.57 -11.71 12.20
N ASP A 72 41.47 -10.78 11.95
CA ASP A 72 42.18 -10.67 10.67
C ASP A 72 42.85 -12.02 10.29
N PRO A 73 42.61 -12.57 9.10
CA PRO A 73 43.14 -13.87 8.72
C PRO A 73 44.67 -13.98 8.69
N ALA A 74 45.39 -12.88 8.48
CA ALA A 74 46.85 -12.87 8.39
C ALA A 74 47.52 -12.69 9.76
N THR A 75 46.92 -11.87 10.62
CA THR A 75 47.54 -11.40 11.88
C THR A 75 46.82 -11.88 13.13
N GLY A 76 45.54 -12.25 13.05
CA GLY A 76 44.69 -12.59 14.19
C GLY A 76 44.16 -11.38 14.96
N ALA A 77 44.50 -10.15 14.56
CA ALA A 77 44.04 -8.94 15.23
C ALA A 77 42.54 -8.70 14.98
N MET A 78 41.80 -8.37 16.03
CA MET A 78 40.37 -8.09 15.96
C MET A 78 40.06 -6.80 15.18
N ALA A 79 39.14 -6.89 14.24
CA ALA A 79 38.65 -5.75 13.47
C ALA A 79 37.70 -4.87 14.28
N VAL A 80 37.78 -3.56 14.04
CA VAL A 80 36.86 -2.52 14.52
C VAL A 80 36.48 -1.62 13.34
N GLY A 81 35.30 -1.00 13.39
CA GLY A 81 34.79 -0.14 12.33
C GLY A 81 34.31 -0.89 11.09
N ASP A 82 34.38 -0.24 9.94
CA ASP A 82 33.90 -0.79 8.68
C ASP A 82 34.79 -1.94 8.19
N LEU A 83 34.14 -3.05 7.84
CA LEU A 83 34.79 -4.30 7.49
C LEU A 83 34.23 -4.83 6.17
N GLN A 84 35.09 -5.29 5.26
CA GLN A 84 34.67 -5.95 4.03
C GLN A 84 35.16 -7.40 3.98
N VAL A 85 34.22 -8.35 3.90
CA VAL A 85 34.51 -9.79 3.88
C VAL A 85 33.61 -10.47 2.87
N GLY A 86 34.18 -11.23 1.94
CA GLY A 86 33.41 -12.01 0.95
C GLY A 86 32.49 -11.16 0.07
N GLY A 87 32.88 -9.92 -0.24
CA GLY A 87 32.08 -8.98 -1.04
C GLY A 87 30.96 -8.25 -0.26
N SER A 88 30.71 -8.62 1.00
CA SER A 88 29.75 -7.94 1.87
C SER A 88 30.46 -6.93 2.78
N ARG A 89 29.75 -5.85 3.14
CA ARG A 89 30.21 -4.85 4.11
C ARG A 89 29.55 -5.11 5.46
N TYR A 90 30.30 -4.95 6.53
CA TYR A 90 29.91 -5.13 7.93
C TYR A 90 30.37 -3.92 8.73
N HIS A 91 29.84 -3.75 9.94
CA HIS A 91 30.30 -2.73 10.87
C HIS A 91 30.54 -3.34 12.24
N MET A 92 31.76 -3.24 12.72
CA MET A 92 32.18 -3.69 14.05
C MET A 92 32.24 -2.45 14.95
N ASP A 93 31.62 -2.49 16.14
CA ASP A 93 31.71 -1.34 17.04
C ASP A 93 33.10 -1.24 17.72
N ALA A 94 33.26 -0.27 18.62
CA ALA A 94 34.53 -0.04 19.31
C ALA A 94 35.00 -1.22 20.18
N SER A 95 34.08 -2.11 20.59
CA SER A 95 34.40 -3.36 21.29
C SER A 95 34.79 -4.50 20.34
N GLY A 96 34.58 -4.31 19.03
CA GLY A 96 34.74 -5.32 18.00
C GLY A 96 33.50 -6.17 17.77
N ALA A 97 32.41 -5.93 18.48
CA ALA A 97 31.14 -6.63 18.27
C ALA A 97 30.47 -6.16 16.97
N MET A 98 30.01 -7.11 16.16
CA MET A 98 29.34 -6.85 14.89
C MET A 98 27.96 -6.27 15.11
N ARG A 99 27.64 -5.18 14.41
CA ARG A 99 26.36 -4.50 14.49
C ARG A 99 25.35 -5.05 13.49
N THR A 100 24.10 -5.10 13.92
CA THR A 100 22.90 -5.37 13.10
C THR A 100 21.89 -4.23 13.30
N GLY A 101 20.91 -4.14 12.41
CA GLY A 101 19.92 -3.06 12.40
C GLY A 101 20.50 -1.72 11.94
N TRP A 102 19.89 -0.63 12.43
CA TRP A 102 20.27 0.73 12.08
C TRP A 102 21.57 1.19 12.77
N VAL A 103 22.51 1.68 11.97
CA VAL A 103 23.77 2.28 12.43
C VAL A 103 23.88 3.68 11.84
N SER A 104 24.18 4.67 12.70
CA SER A 104 24.36 6.06 12.29
C SER A 104 25.84 6.40 12.14
N SER A 105 26.18 7.03 11.02
CA SER A 105 27.51 7.58 10.72
C SER A 105 27.37 9.06 10.34
N GLY A 106 28.51 9.78 10.24
CA GLY A 106 28.51 11.21 9.94
C GLY A 106 27.89 11.61 8.59
N ASP A 107 27.74 10.67 7.67
CA ASP A 107 27.12 10.84 6.35
C ASP A 107 25.68 10.31 6.25
N GLY A 108 25.14 9.73 7.34
CA GLY A 108 23.76 9.26 7.42
C GLY A 108 23.61 7.88 8.05
N TRP A 109 22.42 7.30 7.90
CA TRP A 109 22.07 6.00 8.46
C TRP A 109 22.31 4.87 7.46
N ARG A 110 22.75 3.71 7.96
CA ARG A 110 22.85 2.44 7.22
C ARG A 110 22.08 1.36 7.94
N PHE A 111 21.61 0.37 7.21
CA PHE A 111 20.94 -0.81 7.79
C PHE A 111 21.78 -2.06 7.57
N TYR A 112 22.00 -2.84 8.62
CA TYR A 112 22.70 -4.12 8.57
C TYR A 112 21.70 -5.24 8.86
N ALA A 113 21.59 -6.20 7.95
CA ALA A 113 20.69 -7.35 8.10
C ALA A 113 21.03 -8.16 9.36
N PRO A 114 20.17 -9.10 9.82
CA PRO A 114 20.50 -9.97 10.95
C PRO A 114 21.79 -10.80 10.77
N SER A 115 22.23 -11.02 9.52
CA SER A 115 23.52 -11.64 9.20
C SER A 115 24.72 -10.71 9.39
N GLY A 116 24.50 -9.43 9.69
CA GLY A 116 25.52 -8.38 9.75
C GLY A 116 25.89 -7.76 8.41
N ALA A 117 25.39 -8.29 7.29
CA ALA A 117 25.67 -7.72 5.98
C ALA A 117 24.90 -6.40 5.79
N MET A 118 25.57 -5.36 5.32
CA MET A 118 24.98 -4.06 5.01
C MET A 118 23.97 -4.20 3.85
N ALA A 119 22.74 -3.76 4.08
CA ALA A 119 21.68 -3.74 3.08
C ALA A 119 21.86 -2.57 2.10
N THR A 120 21.37 -2.75 0.88
CA THR A 120 21.28 -1.73 -0.18
C THR A 120 19.94 -1.84 -0.90
N GLY A 121 19.49 -0.75 -1.53
CA GLY A 121 18.17 -0.69 -2.16
C GLY A 121 17.04 -0.65 -1.13
N TRP A 122 15.89 -1.22 -1.47
CA TRP A 122 14.72 -1.24 -0.60
C TRP A 122 14.89 -2.20 0.59
N VAL A 123 14.62 -1.71 1.79
CA VAL A 123 14.48 -2.52 3.00
C VAL A 123 13.15 -2.23 3.68
N GLN A 124 12.53 -3.26 4.25
CA GLN A 124 11.39 -3.10 5.14
C GLN A 124 11.83 -3.35 6.58
N ASP A 125 11.58 -2.40 7.47
CA ASP A 125 11.86 -2.51 8.90
C ASP A 125 10.67 -1.98 9.70
N ALA A 126 10.24 -2.76 10.71
CA ALA A 126 9.07 -2.46 11.54
C ALA A 126 7.76 -2.08 10.78
N GLY A 127 7.62 -2.50 9.51
CA GLY A 127 6.45 -2.23 8.66
C GLY A 127 6.62 -1.05 7.71
N ASP A 128 7.63 -0.20 7.91
CA ASP A 128 7.96 0.91 7.03
C ASP A 128 9.03 0.51 6.01
N TRP A 129 8.99 1.11 4.82
CA TRP A 129 10.01 0.92 3.79
C TRP A 129 11.02 2.05 3.79
N TYR A 130 12.28 1.71 3.55
CA TYR A 130 13.38 2.65 3.44
C TYR A 130 14.19 2.33 2.19
N TYR A 131 14.87 3.33 1.63
CA TYR A 131 15.76 3.12 0.50
C TYR A 131 17.20 3.45 0.86
N LEU A 132 18.08 2.45 0.78
CA LEU A 132 19.51 2.57 1.01
C LEU A 132 20.22 2.76 -0.32
N ASP A 133 21.08 3.76 -0.41
CA ASP A 133 21.85 4.02 -1.63
C ASP A 133 22.66 2.76 -2.05
N PRO A 134 22.54 2.28 -3.30
CA PRO A 134 23.22 1.08 -3.74
C PRO A 134 24.75 1.11 -3.63
N ALA A 135 25.37 2.29 -3.74
CA ALA A 135 26.81 2.43 -3.67
C ALA A 135 27.27 2.60 -2.21
N THR A 136 26.63 3.47 -1.45
CA THR A 136 27.12 3.87 -0.12
C THR A 136 26.43 3.17 1.05
N GLY A 137 25.23 2.62 0.83
CA GLY A 137 24.34 2.10 1.86
C GLY A 137 23.59 3.19 2.65
N VAL A 138 23.86 4.47 2.37
CA VAL A 138 23.25 5.58 3.11
C VAL A 138 21.77 5.66 2.80
N MET A 139 20.96 5.72 3.85
CA MET A 139 19.51 5.87 3.79
C MET A 139 19.13 7.19 3.14
N ARG A 140 18.22 7.15 2.17
CA ARG A 140 17.65 8.32 1.52
C ARG A 140 16.58 8.96 2.42
N THR A 141 16.63 10.29 2.49
CA THR A 141 15.57 11.14 3.06
C THR A 141 15.03 12.15 2.05
N GLU A 142 15.69 12.26 0.89
CA GLU A 142 15.29 13.16 -0.20
C GLU A 142 14.49 12.39 -1.26
N THR A 143 13.75 13.14 -2.08
CA THR A 143 12.99 12.60 -3.21
C THR A 143 13.89 11.77 -4.14
N LEU A 144 13.44 10.56 -4.43
CA LEU A 144 14.13 9.59 -5.27
C LEU A 144 13.33 9.36 -6.55
N VAL A 145 13.99 9.48 -7.72
CA VAL A 145 13.38 9.08 -8.99
C VAL A 145 14.01 7.79 -9.49
N LEU A 146 13.21 6.72 -9.57
CA LEU A 146 13.62 5.42 -10.11
C LEU A 146 12.65 4.96 -11.19
N ASN A 147 13.17 4.63 -12.37
CA ASN A 147 12.37 4.13 -13.50
C ASN A 147 11.18 5.05 -13.85
N GLY A 148 11.37 6.37 -13.77
CA GLY A 148 10.32 7.36 -14.04
C GLY A 148 9.30 7.56 -12.92
N ARG A 149 9.49 6.94 -11.75
CA ARG A 149 8.63 7.09 -10.57
C ARG A 149 9.32 7.89 -9.48
N THR A 150 8.54 8.69 -8.77
CA THR A 150 8.99 9.54 -7.66
C THR A 150 8.63 8.91 -6.32
N TYR A 151 9.60 8.78 -5.42
CA TYR A 151 9.42 8.27 -4.06
C TYR A 151 9.82 9.37 -3.07
N GLU A 152 8.97 9.63 -2.09
CA GLU A 152 9.21 10.62 -1.06
C GLU A 152 9.33 9.94 0.30
N PHE A 153 10.23 10.47 1.12
CA PHE A 153 10.54 9.91 2.43
C PHE A 153 10.30 10.97 3.50
N THR A 154 9.86 10.52 4.67
CA THR A 154 9.86 11.32 5.89
C THR A 154 11.30 11.72 6.26
N PRO A 155 11.50 12.71 7.16
CA PRO A 155 12.84 13.03 7.68
C PRO A 155 13.56 11.86 8.36
N SER A 156 12.83 10.84 8.83
CA SER A 156 13.39 9.60 9.36
C SER A 156 13.70 8.55 8.29
N GLY A 157 13.53 8.86 7.01
CA GLY A 157 13.80 7.98 5.87
C GLY A 157 12.71 6.95 5.56
N ALA A 158 11.63 6.92 6.34
CA ALA A 158 10.50 6.05 6.04
C ALA A 158 9.77 6.59 4.80
N TRP A 159 9.58 5.73 3.81
CA TRP A 159 8.86 6.03 2.58
C TRP A 159 7.40 6.33 2.88
N MET A 160 6.89 7.43 2.34
CA MET A 160 5.54 7.91 2.62
C MET A 160 4.48 7.26 1.73
N GLY A 161 4.83 6.48 0.72
CA GLY A 161 3.87 5.94 -0.24
C GLY A 161 3.18 4.65 0.19
N TYR A 162 2.17 4.29 -0.60
CA TYR A 162 1.67 2.92 -0.73
C TYR A 162 1.84 2.53 -2.21
N GLU A 163 2.30 1.31 -2.46
CA GLU A 163 2.36 0.70 -3.79
C GLU A 163 1.60 -0.62 -3.72
N ALA A 164 0.64 -0.81 -4.61
CA ALA A 164 -0.04 -2.09 -4.73
C ALA A 164 0.94 -3.11 -5.32
N PRO A 165 0.88 -4.41 -4.96
CA PRO A 165 1.75 -5.41 -5.56
C PRO A 165 1.69 -5.39 -7.09
N ALA A 166 2.79 -5.78 -7.73
CA ALA A 166 2.90 -5.80 -9.18
C ALA A 166 1.73 -6.58 -9.82
N GLY A 167 1.10 -5.99 -10.83
CA GLY A 167 -0.07 -6.56 -11.51
C GLY A 167 -1.41 -5.96 -11.08
N TYR A 168 -1.46 -5.22 -9.97
CA TYR A 168 -2.66 -4.50 -9.53
C TYR A 168 -2.62 -3.01 -9.88
N LEU A 169 -3.80 -2.40 -9.91
CA LEU A 169 -4.00 -0.97 -10.11
C LEU A 169 -3.22 -0.20 -9.04
N GLN A 170 -2.40 0.71 -9.51
CA GLN A 170 -1.58 1.53 -8.63
C GLN A 170 -2.38 2.72 -8.11
N PRO A 171 -2.17 3.10 -6.84
CA PRO A 171 -2.78 4.30 -6.30
C PRO A 171 -2.32 5.55 -7.06
N THR A 172 -3.21 6.52 -7.17
CA THR A 172 -2.98 7.80 -7.85
C THR A 172 -3.44 8.96 -6.97
N ASP A 173 -2.87 10.14 -7.22
CA ASP A 173 -3.28 11.45 -6.70
C ASP A 173 -4.04 12.28 -7.74
N HIS A 174 -4.32 11.70 -8.90
CA HIS A 174 -5.10 12.31 -9.97
C HIS A 174 -6.04 11.27 -10.60
N ILE A 175 -7.31 11.63 -10.73
CA ILE A 175 -8.28 10.83 -11.49
C ILE A 175 -8.23 11.30 -12.94
N THR A 176 -8.29 10.36 -13.88
CA THR A 176 -8.28 10.65 -15.31
C THR A 176 -9.39 11.64 -15.65
N GLY A 177 -8.99 12.82 -16.14
CA GLY A 177 -9.91 13.86 -16.56
C GLY A 177 -10.74 13.42 -17.76
N LEU A 178 -12.02 13.76 -17.74
CA LEU A 178 -13.00 13.32 -18.74
C LEU A 178 -13.00 14.18 -20.02
N GLY A 179 -12.22 15.27 -20.06
CA GLY A 179 -12.22 16.22 -21.16
C GLY A 179 -13.64 16.75 -21.46
N GLY A 180 -14.05 16.68 -22.73
CA GLY A 180 -15.39 17.07 -23.16
C GLY A 180 -16.48 16.00 -22.99
N SER A 181 -16.14 14.82 -22.45
CA SER A 181 -17.08 13.68 -22.34
C SER A 181 -18.23 13.99 -21.38
N THR A 182 -19.46 13.89 -21.85
CA THR A 182 -20.68 14.11 -21.06
C THR A 182 -21.87 13.44 -21.75
N ASN A 183 -22.95 13.15 -21.01
CA ASN A 183 -24.07 12.39 -21.56
C ASN A 183 -25.19 13.30 -22.11
N THR A 184 -25.55 13.06 -23.38
CA THR A 184 -26.85 13.42 -23.96
C THR A 184 -27.91 12.43 -23.48
N LEU A 185 -29.07 12.90 -23.02
CA LEU A 185 -30.10 12.04 -22.45
C LEU A 185 -30.98 11.46 -23.55
N THR A 186 -30.62 10.28 -24.03
CA THR A 186 -31.40 9.45 -24.95
C THR A 186 -32.11 8.31 -24.22
N TRP A 187 -32.94 7.54 -24.93
CA TRP A 187 -33.72 6.43 -24.35
C TRP A 187 -32.87 5.48 -23.51
N GLY A 188 -33.33 5.18 -22.30
CA GLY A 188 -32.67 4.27 -21.37
C GLY A 188 -31.52 4.88 -20.57
N MET A 189 -31.05 6.08 -20.90
CA MET A 189 -30.01 6.76 -20.10
C MET A 189 -30.48 6.94 -18.65
N ASN A 190 -29.52 6.86 -17.73
CA ASN A 190 -29.74 6.94 -16.30
C ASN A 190 -28.89 8.04 -15.65
N GLY A 191 -29.09 8.28 -14.36
CA GLY A 191 -28.20 9.08 -13.53
C GLY A 191 -28.68 10.48 -13.20
N ILE A 192 -27.77 11.27 -12.63
CA ILE A 192 -28.11 12.53 -11.96
C ILE A 192 -28.73 13.57 -12.90
N LYS A 193 -28.32 13.61 -14.18
CA LYS A 193 -28.93 14.52 -15.17
C LYS A 193 -30.38 14.17 -15.45
N VAL A 194 -30.69 12.89 -15.57
CA VAL A 194 -32.06 12.41 -15.77
C VAL A 194 -32.92 12.79 -14.57
N MET A 195 -32.41 12.58 -13.35
CA MET A 195 -33.07 13.00 -12.13
C MET A 195 -33.31 14.52 -12.08
N ILE A 196 -32.31 15.34 -12.44
CA ILE A 196 -32.44 16.81 -12.48
C ILE A 196 -33.54 17.24 -13.45
N VAL A 197 -33.56 16.67 -14.66
CA VAL A 197 -34.61 16.97 -15.64
C VAL A 197 -35.98 16.51 -15.14
N GLN A 198 -36.08 15.32 -14.54
CA GLN A 198 -37.33 14.85 -13.95
C GLN A 198 -37.84 15.79 -12.85
N ARG A 199 -36.96 16.32 -11.99
CA ARG A 199 -37.31 17.33 -10.98
C ARG A 199 -37.79 18.62 -11.63
N ARG A 200 -37.06 19.09 -12.64
CA ARG A 200 -37.36 20.34 -13.34
C ARG A 200 -38.71 20.30 -14.05
N LEU A 201 -39.09 19.13 -14.57
CA LEU A 201 -40.37 18.88 -15.24
C LEU A 201 -41.50 18.48 -14.29
N GLY A 202 -41.24 18.38 -12.98
CA GLY A 202 -42.27 18.03 -11.98
C GLY A 202 -42.70 16.57 -12.01
N ILE A 203 -41.90 15.68 -12.59
CA ILE A 203 -42.20 14.24 -12.72
C ILE A 203 -41.33 13.37 -11.80
N TRP A 204 -40.48 13.97 -10.96
CA TRP A 204 -39.63 13.28 -9.99
C TRP A 204 -40.33 13.03 -8.65
N HIS A 205 -40.08 11.87 -8.06
CA HIS A 205 -40.38 11.56 -6.66
C HIS A 205 -39.42 10.47 -6.16
N THR A 206 -39.35 10.26 -4.84
CA THR A 206 -38.35 9.39 -4.18
C THR A 206 -38.41 7.90 -4.56
N MET A 207 -39.53 7.46 -5.13
CA MET A 207 -39.76 6.09 -5.60
C MET A 207 -39.63 5.94 -7.13
N LYS A 208 -39.13 6.97 -7.83
CA LYS A 208 -38.94 6.95 -9.29
C LYS A 208 -37.48 6.65 -9.64
N LEU A 209 -37.27 5.83 -10.66
CA LEU A 209 -35.96 5.64 -11.25
C LEU A 209 -35.57 6.88 -12.07
N ALA A 210 -34.31 7.28 -11.93
CA ALA A 210 -33.69 8.27 -12.78
C ALA A 210 -33.34 7.63 -14.13
N SER A 211 -34.37 7.37 -14.94
CA SER A 211 -34.27 6.72 -16.25
C SER A 211 -35.03 7.51 -17.31
N VAL A 212 -34.46 7.61 -18.51
CA VAL A 212 -35.14 8.15 -19.69
C VAL A 212 -36.13 7.09 -20.20
N ASP A 213 -37.35 7.19 -19.71
CA ASP A 213 -38.48 6.33 -20.06
C ASP A 213 -39.50 7.06 -20.95
N ALA A 214 -40.62 6.40 -21.27
CA ALA A 214 -41.69 7.01 -22.06
C ALA A 214 -42.26 8.29 -21.42
N SER A 215 -42.41 8.31 -20.09
CA SER A 215 -42.92 9.48 -19.36
C SER A 215 -41.97 10.67 -19.45
N PHE A 216 -40.67 10.40 -19.38
CA PHE A 216 -39.61 11.39 -19.56
C PHE A 216 -39.65 11.97 -20.97
N VAL A 217 -39.62 11.12 -21.99
CA VAL A 217 -39.62 11.52 -23.40
C VAL A 217 -40.84 12.39 -23.72
N THR A 218 -42.03 12.00 -23.25
CA THR A 218 -43.25 12.81 -23.44
C THR A 218 -43.15 14.17 -22.74
N ALA A 219 -42.66 14.22 -21.50
CA ALA A 219 -42.49 15.47 -20.76
C ALA A 219 -41.47 16.40 -21.43
N VAL A 220 -40.36 15.86 -21.93
CA VAL A 220 -39.33 16.62 -22.66
C VAL A 220 -39.88 17.17 -23.98
N LYS A 221 -40.62 16.36 -24.76
CA LYS A 221 -41.27 16.85 -26.00
C LYS A 221 -42.21 18.02 -25.73
N ASN A 222 -43.02 17.92 -24.67
CA ASN A 222 -43.91 19.00 -24.26
C ASN A 222 -43.14 20.26 -23.84
N PHE A 223 -42.03 20.11 -23.13
CA PHE A 223 -41.15 21.22 -22.79
C PHE A 223 -40.53 21.86 -24.04
N GLN A 224 -39.94 21.05 -24.93
CA GLN A 224 -39.32 21.50 -26.18
C GLN A 224 -40.30 22.30 -27.04
N TRP A 225 -41.53 21.81 -27.20
CA TRP A 225 -42.58 22.54 -27.92
C TRP A 225 -42.83 23.93 -27.33
N ARG A 226 -42.96 24.05 -26.00
CA ARG A 226 -43.18 25.34 -25.31
C ARG A 226 -41.97 26.27 -25.40
N ALA A 227 -40.78 25.70 -25.46
CA ALA A 227 -39.52 26.43 -25.59
C ALA A 227 -39.17 26.80 -27.05
N GLY A 228 -39.98 26.39 -28.03
CA GLY A 228 -39.70 26.62 -29.45
C GLY A 228 -38.60 25.73 -30.03
N LEU A 229 -38.28 24.61 -29.37
CA LEU A 229 -37.27 23.64 -29.78
C LEU A 229 -37.88 22.46 -30.55
N SER A 230 -37.03 21.71 -31.25
CA SER A 230 -37.41 20.45 -31.90
C SER A 230 -37.86 19.42 -30.87
N GLN A 231 -39.03 18.81 -31.07
CA GLN A 231 -39.65 17.86 -30.14
C GLN A 231 -39.07 16.44 -30.25
N THR A 232 -37.76 16.31 -30.06
CA THR A 232 -37.04 15.04 -30.15
C THR A 232 -37.34 14.13 -28.95
N GLY A 233 -37.60 14.72 -27.78
CA GLY A 233 -37.66 14.02 -26.50
C GLY A 233 -36.29 13.64 -25.94
N VAL A 234 -35.21 14.00 -26.64
CA VAL A 234 -33.82 13.90 -26.21
C VAL A 234 -33.45 15.19 -25.48
N VAL A 235 -32.67 15.10 -24.39
CA VAL A 235 -32.08 16.28 -23.76
C VAL A 235 -30.61 16.35 -24.15
N ASP A 236 -30.32 17.18 -25.14
CA ASP A 236 -29.00 17.68 -25.49
C ASP A 236 -28.68 18.97 -24.72
N GLU A 237 -27.50 19.55 -24.96
CA GLU A 237 -27.05 20.77 -24.29
C GLU A 237 -27.98 21.96 -24.55
N GLU A 238 -28.53 22.09 -25.77
CA GLU A 238 -29.50 23.15 -26.10
C GLU A 238 -30.78 23.01 -25.26
N THR A 239 -31.35 21.80 -25.22
CA THR A 239 -32.54 21.51 -24.42
C THR A 239 -32.27 21.70 -22.92
N TRP A 240 -31.10 21.27 -22.43
CA TRP A 240 -30.68 21.45 -21.04
C TRP A 240 -30.59 22.92 -20.64
N ASN A 241 -29.93 23.73 -21.48
CA ASN A 241 -29.76 25.15 -21.24
C ASN A 241 -31.11 25.88 -21.27
N ALA A 242 -31.99 25.53 -22.21
CA ALA A 242 -33.35 26.08 -22.28
C ALA A 242 -34.19 25.75 -21.03
N MET A 243 -33.97 24.58 -20.40
CA MET A 243 -34.67 24.21 -19.17
C MET A 243 -34.28 25.09 -17.97
N GLY A 244 -33.10 25.68 -17.97
CA GLY A 244 -32.58 26.46 -16.84
C GLY A 244 -32.53 25.62 -15.57
N THR A 245 -31.85 24.46 -15.63
CA THR A 245 -31.82 23.47 -14.54
C THR A 245 -31.12 23.96 -13.26
N GLY A 246 -30.32 25.03 -13.36
CA GLY A 246 -29.47 25.51 -12.27
C GLY A 246 -28.15 24.73 -12.12
N TRP A 247 -27.88 23.78 -13.02
CA TRP A 247 -26.68 22.95 -13.02
C TRP A 247 -25.94 23.06 -14.36
N PRO A 248 -24.60 23.00 -14.38
CA PRO A 248 -23.85 22.97 -15.62
C PRO A 248 -24.19 21.71 -16.43
N TRP A 249 -24.06 21.79 -17.76
CA TRP A 249 -24.24 20.64 -18.65
C TRP A 249 -23.28 19.50 -18.29
N THR A 250 -22.13 19.78 -17.70
CA THR A 250 -21.12 18.81 -17.29
C THR A 250 -21.27 18.31 -15.85
N VAL A 251 -22.44 18.48 -15.21
CA VAL A 251 -22.66 18.04 -13.82
C VAL A 251 -22.37 16.56 -13.58
N ASP A 252 -22.50 15.72 -14.62
CA ASP A 252 -22.19 14.29 -14.62
C ASP A 252 -20.70 13.96 -14.71
N GLN A 253 -19.81 14.96 -14.85
CA GLN A 253 -18.36 14.80 -14.81
C GLN A 253 -17.77 14.85 -13.39
N TYR A 254 -18.59 15.02 -12.35
CA TYR A 254 -18.09 15.14 -10.99
C TYR A 254 -17.24 13.92 -10.61
N GLN A 255 -16.02 14.16 -10.13
CA GLN A 255 -15.10 13.14 -9.63
C GLN A 255 -14.59 13.60 -8.26
N ALA A 256 -14.67 12.73 -7.26
CA ALA A 256 -14.11 12.97 -5.94
C ALA A 256 -12.60 13.18 -6.05
N GLN A 257 -12.07 14.07 -5.20
CA GLN A 257 -10.65 14.35 -5.18
C GLN A 257 -9.91 13.24 -4.40
N PRO A 258 -8.86 12.63 -4.99
CA PRO A 258 -8.10 11.60 -4.32
C PRO A 258 -7.23 12.18 -3.21
N VAL A 259 -6.86 11.34 -2.25
CA VAL A 259 -5.77 11.66 -1.33
C VAL A 259 -4.43 11.79 -2.05
N GLN A 260 -3.49 12.50 -1.42
CA GLN A 260 -2.13 12.70 -1.95
C GLN A 260 -1.40 11.37 -2.17
N LEU A 261 -0.42 11.35 -3.06
CA LEU A 261 0.34 10.12 -3.37
C LEU A 261 1.06 9.54 -2.14
N THR A 262 1.45 10.41 -1.21
CA THR A 262 2.06 10.12 0.10
C THR A 262 1.09 9.56 1.15
N ALA A 263 -0.16 9.27 0.80
CA ALA A 263 -1.07 8.58 1.70
C ALA A 263 -0.72 7.10 1.82
N ARG A 264 -0.61 6.63 3.07
CA ARG A 264 -0.44 5.21 3.42
C ARG A 264 -1.66 4.40 3.01
N ARG A 265 -1.51 3.07 2.93
CA ARG A 265 -2.61 2.14 2.61
C ARG A 265 -3.85 2.36 3.49
N SER A 266 -3.65 2.49 4.80
CA SER A 266 -4.73 2.71 5.76
C SER A 266 -5.46 4.05 5.53
N GLU A 267 -4.71 5.12 5.26
CA GLU A 267 -5.28 6.45 5.00
C GLU A 267 -6.13 6.46 3.72
N ARG A 268 -5.71 5.71 2.69
CA ARG A 268 -6.48 5.54 1.45
C ARG A 268 -7.77 4.76 1.66
N VAL A 269 -7.70 3.66 2.43
CA VAL A 269 -8.88 2.87 2.81
C VAL A 269 -9.87 3.73 3.60
N GLU A 270 -9.38 4.51 4.57
CA GLU A 270 -10.24 5.39 5.37
C GLU A 270 -10.75 6.60 4.58
N ALA A 271 -10.03 7.09 3.58
CA ALA A 271 -10.55 8.13 2.67
C ALA A 271 -11.69 7.60 1.80
N MET A 272 -11.54 6.38 1.26
CA MET A 272 -12.61 5.70 0.51
C MET A 272 -13.85 5.48 1.40
N ILE A 273 -13.67 4.92 2.59
CA ILE A 273 -14.78 4.69 3.52
C ILE A 273 -15.39 6.01 4.00
N GLY A 274 -14.54 7.01 4.31
CA GLY A 274 -14.94 8.33 4.79
C GLY A 274 -15.78 9.08 3.77
N TYR A 275 -15.48 8.95 2.47
CA TYR A 275 -16.31 9.50 1.42
C TYR A 275 -17.73 8.91 1.48
N ALA A 276 -17.85 7.58 1.47
CA ALA A 276 -19.14 6.89 1.52
C ALA A 276 -19.92 7.19 2.80
N TRP A 277 -19.22 7.20 3.95
CA TRP A 277 -19.80 7.51 5.25
C TRP A 277 -20.43 8.90 5.26
N ASN A 278 -19.73 9.89 4.70
CA ASN A 278 -20.23 11.27 4.60
C ASN A 278 -21.45 11.41 3.67
N GLN A 279 -21.73 10.41 2.82
CA GLN A 279 -22.93 10.41 2.01
C GLN A 279 -24.14 9.80 2.73
N THR A 280 -24.00 9.29 3.95
CA THR A 280 -25.13 8.72 4.72
C THR A 280 -26.32 9.69 4.77
N GLY A 281 -27.51 9.20 4.45
CA GLY A 281 -28.73 10.01 4.33
C GLY A 281 -28.97 10.58 2.93
N THR A 282 -27.98 10.55 2.03
CA THR A 282 -28.15 10.99 0.64
C THR A 282 -29.14 10.08 -0.10
N PRO A 283 -30.15 10.63 -0.82
CA PRO A 283 -31.15 9.84 -1.52
C PRO A 283 -30.56 8.92 -2.60
N TYR A 284 -31.29 7.85 -2.91
CA TYR A 284 -30.98 6.97 -4.02
C TYR A 284 -31.28 7.64 -5.38
N THR A 285 -30.33 7.55 -6.32
CA THR A 285 -30.50 7.95 -7.73
C THR A 285 -29.91 6.84 -8.60
N TRP A 286 -30.73 6.17 -9.40
CA TRP A 286 -30.26 5.13 -10.33
C TRP A 286 -29.29 5.68 -11.38
N GLY A 287 -28.11 5.06 -11.56
CA GLY A 287 -27.02 5.58 -12.38
C GLY A 287 -26.33 6.81 -11.77
N GLY A 288 -26.56 7.08 -10.49
CA GLY A 288 -26.08 8.29 -9.81
C GLY A 288 -24.66 8.14 -9.29
N ALA A 289 -23.73 8.95 -9.82
CA ALA A 289 -22.37 9.10 -9.31
C ALA A 289 -21.97 10.59 -9.27
N GLY A 290 -22.84 11.44 -8.73
CA GLY A 290 -22.66 12.90 -8.71
C GLY A 290 -22.12 13.46 -7.40
N PRO A 291 -22.13 14.79 -7.23
CA PRO A 291 -21.86 15.43 -5.93
C PRO A 291 -22.94 15.09 -4.90
N ALA A 292 -22.60 15.31 -3.62
CA ALA A 292 -23.50 15.10 -2.49
C ALA A 292 -24.86 15.81 -2.72
N GLY A 293 -25.95 15.09 -2.42
CA GLY A 293 -27.32 15.62 -2.56
C GLY A 293 -28.01 15.40 -3.93
N LEU A 294 -27.27 15.05 -4.99
CA LEU A 294 -27.86 14.59 -6.26
C LEU A 294 -28.11 13.07 -6.30
N GLY A 295 -27.68 12.37 -5.26
CA GLY A 295 -27.99 10.97 -5.04
C GLY A 295 -27.03 10.00 -5.72
N TYR A 296 -27.00 8.79 -5.16
CA TYR A 296 -26.12 7.72 -5.60
C TYR A 296 -26.91 6.42 -5.79
N ASP A 297 -26.46 5.57 -6.72
CA ASP A 297 -26.71 4.14 -6.61
C ASP A 297 -25.51 3.42 -5.97
N CYS A 298 -25.59 2.10 -5.84
CA CYS A 298 -24.58 1.30 -5.18
C CYS A 298 -23.17 1.51 -5.75
N SER A 299 -23.05 1.37 -7.06
CA SER A 299 -21.79 1.43 -7.77
C SER A 299 -21.31 2.85 -8.00
N GLY A 300 -22.21 3.83 -8.12
CA GLY A 300 -21.81 5.23 -8.19
C GLY A 300 -21.25 5.75 -6.86
N LEU A 301 -21.79 5.30 -5.72
CA LEU A 301 -21.21 5.58 -4.40
C LEU A 301 -19.81 4.95 -4.27
N VAL A 302 -19.66 3.68 -4.69
CA VAL A 302 -18.38 2.98 -4.68
C VAL A 302 -17.36 3.65 -5.60
N LEU A 303 -17.74 4.04 -6.81
CA LEU A 303 -16.84 4.67 -7.78
C LEU A 303 -16.28 5.99 -7.25
N GLN A 304 -17.11 6.85 -6.66
CA GLN A 304 -16.64 8.08 -6.02
C GLN A 304 -15.78 7.83 -4.79
N SER A 305 -16.09 6.76 -4.05
CA SER A 305 -15.28 6.35 -2.89
C SER A 305 -13.90 5.85 -3.32
N LEU A 306 -13.81 5.06 -4.40
CA LEU A 306 -12.55 4.62 -5.00
C LEU A 306 -11.71 5.83 -5.42
N TYR A 307 -12.33 6.81 -6.09
CA TYR A 307 -11.65 8.06 -6.44
C TYR A 307 -11.10 8.79 -5.20
N ALA A 308 -11.88 8.92 -4.12
CA ALA A 308 -11.40 9.54 -2.88
C ALA A 308 -10.18 8.82 -2.27
N GLY A 309 -10.12 7.48 -2.37
CA GLY A 309 -8.96 6.68 -1.96
C GLY A 309 -7.77 6.69 -2.94
N GLY A 310 -7.95 7.29 -4.12
CA GLY A 310 -6.93 7.34 -5.17
C GLY A 310 -6.88 6.09 -6.05
N MET A 311 -8.02 5.48 -6.35
CA MET A 311 -8.13 4.37 -7.31
C MET A 311 -8.95 4.81 -8.52
N ASP A 312 -8.32 4.80 -9.70
CA ASP A 312 -8.94 5.19 -10.98
C ASP A 312 -9.10 3.97 -11.91
N PRO A 313 -10.20 3.20 -11.81
CA PRO A 313 -10.36 1.92 -12.50
C PRO A 313 -10.76 2.10 -13.98
N GLN A 314 -10.01 2.91 -14.72
CA GLN A 314 -10.26 3.10 -16.15
C GLN A 314 -10.30 1.75 -16.89
N PRO A 315 -11.25 1.55 -17.81
CA PRO A 315 -12.12 2.57 -18.41
C PRO A 315 -13.51 2.66 -17.74
N ILE A 316 -13.63 2.30 -16.46
CA ILE A 316 -14.86 2.43 -15.65
C ILE A 316 -14.91 3.86 -15.08
N ASP A 317 -15.90 4.64 -15.51
CA ASP A 317 -16.01 6.05 -15.16
C ASP A 317 -17.47 6.51 -14.92
N VAL A 318 -17.62 7.74 -14.41
CA VAL A 318 -18.91 8.34 -14.05
C VAL A 318 -19.80 8.65 -15.27
N ILE A 319 -19.22 8.76 -16.47
CA ILE A 319 -19.99 8.98 -17.70
C ILE A 319 -20.64 7.68 -18.14
N LYS A 320 -19.88 6.59 -18.24
CA LYS A 320 -20.40 5.28 -18.59
C LYS A 320 -21.39 4.74 -17.57
N HIS A 321 -21.22 5.10 -16.31
CA HIS A 321 -22.13 4.72 -15.23
C HIS A 321 -23.60 5.10 -15.50
N GLY A 322 -23.85 6.14 -16.32
CA GLY A 322 -25.20 6.55 -16.73
C GLY A 322 -25.77 5.82 -17.95
N TRP A 323 -25.02 4.92 -18.61
CA TRP A 323 -25.47 4.30 -19.87
C TRP A 323 -26.54 3.21 -19.65
N PRO A 324 -27.46 2.97 -20.61
CA PRO A 324 -28.65 2.14 -20.42
C PRO A 324 -28.42 0.71 -19.94
N ASP A 325 -27.32 0.08 -20.36
CA ASP A 325 -27.00 -1.32 -20.07
C ASP A 325 -25.63 -1.49 -19.40
N TYR A 326 -24.95 -0.39 -19.08
CA TYR A 326 -23.63 -0.45 -18.48
C TYR A 326 -23.75 -0.70 -16.97
N ARG A 327 -23.13 -1.79 -16.50
CA ARG A 327 -23.26 -2.22 -15.11
C ARG A 327 -21.96 -2.08 -14.35
N THR A 328 -21.72 -0.88 -13.83
CA THR A 328 -20.52 -0.55 -13.07
C THR A 328 -20.22 -1.54 -11.93
N SER A 329 -21.23 -2.09 -11.24
CA SER A 329 -21.00 -3.12 -10.21
C SER A 329 -20.38 -4.40 -10.77
N GLN A 330 -20.79 -4.84 -11.97
CA GLN A 330 -20.23 -6.03 -12.63
C GLN A 330 -18.83 -5.72 -13.15
N GLU A 331 -18.66 -4.56 -13.79
CA GLU A 331 -17.37 -4.13 -14.34
C GLU A 331 -16.31 -3.98 -13.25
N LEU A 332 -16.67 -3.43 -12.08
CA LEU A 332 -15.77 -3.34 -10.92
C LEU A 332 -15.40 -4.70 -10.35
N TYR A 333 -16.33 -5.67 -10.39
CA TYR A 333 -16.07 -7.04 -9.97
C TYR A 333 -15.14 -7.77 -10.94
N ASP A 334 -15.27 -7.52 -12.25
CA ASP A 334 -14.44 -8.15 -13.28
C ASP A 334 -13.11 -7.40 -13.53
N TYR A 335 -12.88 -6.28 -12.83
CA TYR A 335 -11.72 -5.42 -13.06
C TYR A 335 -10.42 -6.08 -12.61
N SER A 336 -9.60 -6.49 -13.59
CA SER A 336 -8.35 -7.24 -13.36
C SER A 336 -7.30 -6.48 -12.55
N GLY A 337 -7.41 -5.15 -12.45
CA GLY A 337 -6.54 -4.32 -11.62
C GLY A 337 -6.81 -4.45 -10.12
N PHE A 338 -7.89 -5.10 -9.69
CA PHE A 338 -8.14 -5.32 -8.27
C PHE A 338 -7.88 -6.76 -7.84
N GLN A 339 -7.59 -6.94 -6.55
CA GLN A 339 -7.31 -8.26 -5.99
C GLN A 339 -8.61 -8.93 -5.55
N HIS A 340 -8.83 -10.18 -5.97
CA HIS A 340 -9.88 -11.03 -5.42
C HIS A 340 -9.37 -11.82 -4.22
N VAL A 341 -10.15 -11.82 -3.14
CA VAL A 341 -9.81 -12.47 -1.87
C VAL A 341 -11.04 -13.24 -1.39
N PRO A 342 -10.92 -14.48 -0.87
CA PRO A 342 -12.08 -15.21 -0.37
C PRO A 342 -12.89 -14.38 0.65
N LEU A 343 -14.22 -14.48 0.63
CA LEU A 343 -15.10 -13.70 1.52
C LEU A 343 -14.74 -13.88 3.00
N SER A 344 -14.21 -15.04 3.39
CA SER A 344 -13.73 -15.34 4.74
C SER A 344 -12.49 -14.55 5.16
N GLN A 345 -11.73 -13.98 4.22
CA GLN A 345 -10.54 -13.16 4.43
C GLN A 345 -10.82 -11.66 4.19
N ARG A 346 -12.10 -11.28 4.10
CA ARG A 346 -12.52 -9.88 3.95
C ARG A 346 -11.94 -9.00 5.05
N GLN A 347 -11.52 -7.81 4.66
CA GLN A 347 -10.99 -6.77 5.52
C GLN A 347 -11.72 -5.47 5.25
N ARG A 348 -11.77 -4.60 6.25
CA ARG A 348 -12.30 -3.24 6.12
C ARG A 348 -11.69 -2.57 4.88
N GLY A 349 -12.54 -2.01 4.03
CA GLY A 349 -12.17 -1.44 2.72
C GLY A 349 -12.36 -2.38 1.54
N ASP A 350 -12.62 -3.67 1.75
CA ASP A 350 -12.96 -4.57 0.65
C ASP A 350 -14.38 -4.26 0.12
N LEU A 351 -14.59 -4.50 -1.17
CA LEU A 351 -15.87 -4.38 -1.85
C LEU A 351 -16.58 -5.73 -1.85
N VAL A 352 -17.84 -5.71 -1.44
CA VAL A 352 -18.71 -6.88 -1.32
C VAL A 352 -19.76 -6.83 -2.41
N PHE A 353 -19.89 -7.90 -3.18
CA PHE A 353 -20.79 -7.96 -4.33
C PHE A 353 -21.92 -8.97 -4.11
N TYR A 354 -23.07 -8.68 -4.72
CA TYR A 354 -24.27 -9.49 -4.61
C TYR A 354 -24.84 -9.78 -5.98
N THR A 355 -25.27 -11.02 -6.19
CA THR A 355 -25.74 -11.53 -7.47
C THR A 355 -27.25 -11.72 -7.49
N THR A 356 -27.84 -11.55 -8.68
CA THR A 356 -29.21 -11.94 -8.99
C THR A 356 -29.21 -12.61 -10.34
N GLY A 357 -29.69 -13.86 -10.43
CA GLY A 357 -29.67 -14.62 -11.68
C GLY A 357 -28.26 -14.94 -12.20
N GLY A 358 -27.25 -15.00 -11.32
CA GLY A 358 -25.86 -15.32 -11.67
C GLY A 358 -25.00 -14.12 -12.06
N SER A 359 -25.56 -12.92 -12.19
CA SER A 359 -24.81 -11.69 -12.49
C SER A 359 -24.71 -10.79 -11.27
N VAL A 360 -23.59 -10.06 -11.12
CA VAL A 360 -23.40 -9.06 -10.08
C VAL A 360 -24.36 -7.90 -10.30
N THR A 361 -25.13 -7.60 -9.26
CA THR A 361 -26.24 -6.64 -9.32
C THR A 361 -26.17 -5.50 -8.34
N HIS A 362 -25.38 -5.67 -7.28
CA HIS A 362 -25.22 -4.71 -6.19
C HIS A 362 -23.80 -4.81 -5.64
N VAL A 363 -23.28 -3.70 -5.11
CA VAL A 363 -21.96 -3.61 -4.48
C VAL A 363 -22.05 -2.76 -3.21
N ALA A 364 -21.23 -3.08 -2.22
CA ALA A 364 -21.13 -2.36 -0.96
C ALA A 364 -19.67 -2.27 -0.48
N ILE A 365 -19.35 -1.28 0.35
CA ILE A 365 -18.02 -1.15 0.96
C ILE A 365 -18.04 -1.77 2.35
N TYR A 366 -17.15 -2.72 2.62
CA TYR A 366 -17.05 -3.40 3.91
C TYR A 366 -16.39 -2.52 4.97
N LEU A 367 -17.02 -2.43 6.14
CA LEU A 367 -16.60 -1.59 7.25
C LEU A 367 -15.89 -2.37 8.37
N GLY A 368 -15.90 -3.71 8.31
CA GLY A 368 -15.57 -4.56 9.47
C GLY A 368 -16.84 -5.00 10.21
N ASP A 369 -16.70 -5.99 11.10
CA ASP A 369 -17.78 -6.48 11.97
C ASP A 369 -19.10 -6.80 11.25
N ASP A 370 -19.01 -7.39 10.05
CA ASP A 370 -20.17 -7.70 9.20
C ASP A 370 -21.02 -6.48 8.81
N MET A 371 -20.45 -5.28 8.87
CA MET A 371 -21.09 -4.03 8.46
C MET A 371 -20.61 -3.58 7.07
N VAL A 372 -21.51 -2.97 6.32
CA VAL A 372 -21.24 -2.34 5.03
C VAL A 372 -21.88 -0.95 4.95
N VAL A 373 -21.35 -0.08 4.09
CA VAL A 373 -22.02 1.15 3.62
C VAL A 373 -22.42 1.00 2.16
N HIS A 374 -23.67 1.36 1.83
CA HIS A 374 -24.24 1.15 0.50
C HIS A 374 -25.52 1.96 0.25
N THR A 375 -26.02 1.86 -0.99
CA THR A 375 -27.29 2.38 -1.51
C THR A 375 -27.94 1.28 -2.37
N ASP A 376 -29.07 0.71 -1.97
CA ASP A 376 -29.63 -0.52 -2.59
C ASP A 376 -30.98 -0.33 -3.31
N TRP A 377 -31.75 0.71 -2.98
CA TRP A 377 -33.09 0.84 -3.55
C TRP A 377 -33.65 2.27 -3.45
N MET A 378 -34.60 2.58 -4.34
CA MET A 378 -35.37 3.82 -4.28
C MET A 378 -36.05 4.01 -2.92
N GLY A 379 -36.04 5.25 -2.42
CA GLY A 379 -36.55 5.57 -1.09
C GLY A 379 -35.67 5.09 0.08
N ARG A 380 -34.58 4.36 -0.18
CA ARG A 380 -33.59 4.00 0.84
C ARG A 380 -32.31 4.81 0.63
N PRO A 381 -32.04 5.81 1.49
CA PRO A 381 -30.82 6.59 1.36
C PRO A 381 -29.57 5.74 1.65
N ALA A 382 -28.42 6.31 1.31
CA ALA A 382 -27.13 5.76 1.70
C ALA A 382 -27.09 5.53 3.21
N ARG A 383 -26.65 4.35 3.63
CA ARG A 383 -26.68 3.94 5.03
C ARG A 383 -25.69 2.84 5.31
N MET A 384 -25.46 2.63 6.59
CA MET A 384 -24.74 1.46 7.10
C MET A 384 -25.75 0.37 7.47
N GLN A 385 -25.43 -0.86 7.12
CA GLN A 385 -26.26 -2.02 7.44
C GLN A 385 -25.37 -3.27 7.54
N TYR A 386 -25.89 -4.34 8.14
CA TYR A 386 -25.26 -5.64 8.04
C TYR A 386 -25.08 -6.07 6.59
N ILE A 387 -23.97 -6.78 6.34
CA ILE A 387 -23.53 -7.30 5.03
C ILE A 387 -24.56 -8.20 4.35
N THR A 388 -25.60 -8.65 5.03
CA THR A 388 -26.70 -9.39 4.37
C THR A 388 -27.64 -8.47 3.58
N VAL A 389 -27.62 -7.15 3.80
CA VAL A 389 -28.30 -6.05 3.05
C VAL A 389 -29.69 -6.32 2.45
N GLY A 390 -30.49 -7.23 3.03
CA GLY A 390 -31.76 -7.67 2.42
C GLY A 390 -31.61 -8.59 1.20
N TYR A 391 -30.38 -8.93 0.79
CA TYR A 391 -30.05 -9.91 -0.24
C TYR A 391 -29.82 -11.32 0.33
N GLY A 392 -29.41 -11.42 1.60
CA GLY A 392 -29.04 -12.67 2.24
C GLY A 392 -27.59 -13.07 1.95
N TRP A 393 -27.05 -14.01 2.75
CA TRP A 393 -25.70 -14.55 2.56
C TRP A 393 -25.57 -15.35 1.25
N ASP A 394 -26.67 -15.99 0.83
CA ASP A 394 -26.75 -16.87 -0.35
C ASP A 394 -26.56 -16.13 -1.68
N ARG A 395 -26.72 -14.80 -1.68
CA ARG A 395 -26.56 -13.96 -2.87
C ARG A 395 -25.21 -13.27 -2.97
N MET A 396 -24.34 -13.40 -1.97
CA MET A 396 -23.00 -12.82 -2.02
C MET A 396 -22.10 -13.59 -2.97
N THR A 397 -21.14 -12.91 -3.60
CA THR A 397 -20.02 -13.58 -4.26
C THR A 397 -19.19 -14.37 -3.25
N TRP A 398 -18.49 -15.41 -3.70
CA TRP A 398 -17.67 -16.26 -2.82
C TRP A 398 -16.38 -15.56 -2.35
N ASP A 399 -16.03 -14.47 -3.03
CA ASP A 399 -14.91 -13.58 -2.80
C ASP A 399 -15.37 -12.11 -2.66
N VAL A 400 -14.43 -11.28 -2.21
CA VAL A 400 -14.51 -9.83 -2.18
C VAL A 400 -13.42 -9.26 -3.08
N VAL A 401 -13.62 -8.04 -3.56
CA VAL A 401 -12.58 -7.30 -4.27
C VAL A 401 -11.88 -6.39 -3.29
N ARG A 402 -10.55 -6.44 -3.23
CA ARG A 402 -9.69 -5.59 -2.42
C ARG A 402 -9.04 -4.54 -3.34
N PRO A 403 -9.50 -3.27 -3.27
CA PRO A 403 -8.91 -2.20 -4.09
C PRO A 403 -7.49 -1.86 -3.67
N PHE A 404 -7.17 -2.03 -2.37
CA PHE A 404 -5.86 -1.77 -1.79
C PHE A 404 -5.25 -3.08 -1.27
N PRO A 405 -4.66 -3.94 -2.12
CA PRO A 405 -4.04 -5.21 -1.74
C PRO A 405 -2.92 -5.13 -0.69
#